data_AF-A0A931VLM5-F1
#
_entry.id   AF-A0A931VLM5-F1
#
_cell.length_a   1.000
_cell.length_b   1.000
_cell.length_c   1.000
_cell.angle_alpha   90.00
_cell.angle_beta   90.00
_cell.angle_gamma   90.00
#
_symmetry.space_group_name_H-M   'P 1'
#
loop_
_entity.id
_entity.type
_entity.pdbx_description
1 polymer ?
#
loop_
_entity_poly.entity_id
_entity_poly.type
_entity_poly.pdbx_seq_one_letter_code
_entity_poly.pdbx_strand_id
1 'polypeptide(L)' 'MPDKPLFHKTVIQPDPVIECYKRDVDRTLLRENLKLTVEERFRKLIALQRFAEELRQAKHVLK' A
#
# COMPACT_ATOMS: atom_id res chain seq x y z
N MET A 1 2.37 17.83 -32.48
CA MET A 1 2.68 18.34 -31.12
C MET A 1 3.72 17.40 -30.53
N PRO A 2 4.92 17.89 -30.15
CA PRO A 2 6.03 17.05 -29.72
C PRO A 2 5.84 16.56 -28.27
N ASP A 3 6.55 15.48 -27.97
CA ASP A 3 6.51 14.69 -26.74
C ASP A 3 6.73 15.53 -25.49
N LYS A 4 5.68 15.67 -24.66
CA LYS A 4 5.78 16.32 -23.36
C LYS A 4 6.18 15.25 -22.31
N PRO A 5 7.28 15.40 -21.57
CA PRO A 5 7.66 14.42 -20.56
C PRO A 5 6.60 14.35 -19.44
N LEU A 6 6.16 13.13 -19.11
CA LEU A 6 5.07 12.84 -18.16
C LEU A 6 5.36 13.22 -16.70
N PHE A 7 6.57 13.65 -16.38
CA PHE A 7 6.99 13.92 -15.00
C PHE A 7 7.61 15.31 -14.88
N HIS A 8 6.76 16.32 -14.98
CA HIS A 8 7.05 17.60 -14.34
C HIS A 8 7.03 17.34 -12.82
N LYS A 9 8.14 17.62 -12.15
CA LYS A 9 8.17 17.67 -10.68
C LYS A 9 7.31 18.86 -10.25
N THR A 10 6.00 18.64 -10.14
CA THR A 10 5.06 19.62 -9.59
C THR A 10 5.40 19.79 -8.14
N VAL A 11 5.88 20.98 -7.78
CA VAL A 11 5.81 21.43 -6.40
C VAL A 11 4.32 21.62 -6.12
N ILE A 12 3.68 20.59 -5.56
CA ILE A 12 2.30 20.68 -5.10
C ILE A 12 2.36 21.53 -3.84
N GLN A 13 1.91 22.78 -3.94
CA GLN A 13 1.71 23.64 -2.78
C GLN A 13 0.68 22.95 -1.86
N PRO A 14 0.89 22.93 -0.53
CA PRO A 14 -0.09 22.35 0.39
C PRO A 14 -1.44 23.05 0.26
N ASP A 15 -2.47 22.29 -0.11
CA ASP A 15 -3.84 22.78 -0.21
C ASP A 15 -4.55 22.59 1.13
N PRO A 16 -5.21 23.62 1.70
CA PRO A 16 -5.81 23.55 3.02
C PRO A 16 -6.94 22.51 3.13
N VAL A 17 -7.68 22.25 2.05
CA VAL A 17 -8.71 21.21 2.00
C VAL A 17 -8.05 19.84 2.04
N ILE A 18 -7.00 19.64 1.25
CA ILE A 18 -6.25 18.38 1.23
C ILE A 18 -5.61 18.10 2.60
N GLU A 19 -4.99 19.11 3.23
CA GLU A 19 -4.37 18.95 4.54
C GLU A 19 -5.40 18.67 5.65
N CYS A 20 -6.61 19.24 5.54
CA CYS A 20 -7.72 18.91 6.44
C CYS A 20 -8.03 17.40 6.41
N TYR A 21 -8.24 16.82 5.23
CA TYR A 21 -8.54 15.39 5.09
C TYR A 21 -7.35 14.48 5.44
N LYS A 22 -6.11 14.91 5.16
CA LYS A 22 -4.91 14.13 5.50
C LYS A 22 -4.69 13.96 7.00
N ARG A 23 -5.24 14.86 7.83
CA ARG A 23 -5.01 14.88 9.28
C ARG A 23 -5.31 13.54 9.94
N ASP A 24 -6.42 12.93 9.55
CA ASP A 24 -6.95 11.72 10.18
C ASP A 24 -6.52 10.43 9.45
N VAL A 25 -5.67 10.55 8.42
CA VAL A 25 -5.12 9.40 7.71
C VAL A 25 -3.86 8.92 8.42
N ASP A 26 -3.94 7.73 9.01
CA ASP A 26 -2.74 7.02 9.48
C ASP A 26 -1.91 6.54 8.29
N ARG A 27 -0.75 7.18 8.10
CA ARG A 27 0.19 6.89 7.03
C ARG A 27 1.31 5.95 7.47
N THR A 28 1.28 5.43 8.70
CA THR A 28 2.33 4.57 9.26
C THR A 28 2.51 3.32 8.40
N LEU A 29 1.44 2.57 8.15
CA LEU A 29 1.51 1.35 7.35
C LEU A 29 1.93 1.62 5.90
N LEU A 30 1.45 2.72 5.31
CA LEU A 30 1.85 3.13 3.97
C LEU A 30 3.36 3.41 3.88
N ARG A 31 3.90 4.17 4.84
CA ARG A 31 5.33 4.49 4.89
C ARG A 31 6.19 3.24 5.10
N GLU A 32 5.80 2.36 6.01
CA GLU A 32 6.54 1.12 6.24
C GLU A 32 6.50 0.19 5.01
N ASN A 33 5.36 0.10 4.32
CA ASN A 33 5.28 -0.70 3.09
C ASN A 33 6.08 -0.11 1.92
N LEU A 34 6.21 1.21 1.84
CA LEU A 34 7.02 1.89 0.82
C LEU A 34 8.52 1.68 1.02
N LYS A 35 8.98 1.36 2.24
CA LYS A 35 10.38 1.03 2.51
C LYS A 35 10.78 -0.38 2.06
N LEU A 36 9.80 -1.25 1.82
CA LEU A 36 10.08 -2.65 1.48
C LEU A 36 10.71 -2.78 0.10
N THR A 37 11.71 -3.64 0.03
CA THR A 37 12.27 -4.15 -1.21
C THR A 37 11.26 -5.04 -1.94
N VAL A 38 11.53 -5.28 -3.22
CA VAL A 38 10.73 -6.19 -4.05
C VAL A 38 10.64 -7.59 -3.40
N GLU A 39 11.76 -8.12 -2.93
CA GLU A 39 11.81 -9.44 -2.30
C GLU A 39 10.99 -9.51 -1.01
N GLU A 40 11.09 -8.51 -0.15
CA GLU A 40 10.30 -8.44 1.08
C GLU A 40 8.79 -8.36 0.79
N ARG A 41 8.39 -7.64 -0.26
CA ARG A 41 6.99 -7.61 -0.71
C ARG A 41 6.51 -9.00 -1.14
N PHE A 42 7.32 -9.75 -1.89
CA PHE A 42 6.98 -11.13 -2.26
C PHE A 42 6.87 -12.05 -1.05
N ARG A 43 7.81 -11.96 -0.09
CA ARG A 43 7.74 -12.75 1.16
C ARG A 43 6.46 -12.46 1.95
N LYS A 44 6.08 -11.17 2.09
CA LYS A 44 4.82 -10.78 2.74
C LYS A 44 3.60 -11.33 2.00
N LEU A 45 3.58 -11.28 0.67
CA LEU A 45 2.49 -11.84 -0.14
C LEU A 45 2.34 -13.35 0.08
N ILE A 46 3.44 -14.10 0.05
CA ILE A 46 3.42 -15.55 0.27
C ILE A 46 2.89 -15.87 1.68
N ALA A 47 3.33 -15.14 2.70
CA ALA A 47 2.83 -15.31 4.07
C ALA A 47 1.32 -15.07 4.17
N LEU A 48 0.81 -14.02 3.51
CA LEU A 48 -0.62 -13.73 3.47
C LEU A 48 -1.43 -14.86 2.79
N GLN A 49 -0.92 -15.41 1.69
CA GLN A 49 -1.57 -16.53 0.99
C GLN A 49 -1.63 -17.80 1.86
N ARG A 50 -0.56 -18.10 2.60
CA ARG A 50 -0.53 -19.22 3.56
C ARG A 50 -1.56 -19.03 4.68
N PHE A 51 -1.60 -17.85 5.27
CA PHE A 51 -2.59 -17.53 6.30
C PHE A 51 -4.04 -17.67 5.78
N ALA A 52 -4.31 -17.19 4.57
CA ALA A 52 -5.64 -17.35 3.96
C ALA A 52 -6.00 -18.83 3.74
N GLU A 53 -5.03 -19.67 3.36
CA GLU A 53 -5.22 -21.11 3.22
C GLU A 53 -5.54 -21.77 4.55
N GLU A 54 -4.80 -21.44 5.61
CA GLU A 54 -5.05 -21.96 6.96
C GLU A 54 -6.47 -21.63 7.44
N LEU A 55 -6.95 -20.41 7.20
CA LEU A 55 -8.33 -20.03 7.52
C LEU A 55 -9.36 -20.81 6.72
N ARG A 56 -9.10 -21.10 5.43
CA ARG A 56 -9.97 -21.94 4.61
C ARG A 56 -10.05 -23.35 5.17
N GLN A 57 -8.91 -23.95 5.51
CA GLN A 57 -8.87 -25.30 6.07
C GLN A 57 -9.56 -25.38 7.43
N ALA A 58 -9.34 -24.40 8.31
CA ALA A 58 -10.01 -24.33 9.61
C ALA A 58 -11.55 -24.31 9.49
N LYS A 59 -12.08 -23.62 8.47
CA LYS A 59 -13.51 -23.63 8.15
C LYS A 59 -14.02 -25.03 7.77
N HIS A 60 -13.21 -25.87 7.13
CA HIS A 60 -13.59 -27.22 6.73
C HIS A 60 -13.55 -28.22 7.89
N VAL A 61 -12.71 -27.99 8.91
CA VAL A 61 -12.58 -28.86 10.10
C VAL A 61 -13.70 -28.62 11.13
N LEU A 62 -14.28 -27.43 11.18
CA LEU A 62 -15.37 -27.06 12.11
C LEU A 62 -16.78 -27.43 11.62
N LYS A 63 -16.90 -28.48 10.78
CA LYS A 63 -18.18 -28.99 10.26
C LYS A 63 -18.59 -30.29 10.93
#